data_AF-A0A5D4GTM6-F1
#
_entry.id   AF-A0A5D4GTM6-F1
#
_cell.length_a   1.000
_cell.length_b   1.000
_cell.length_c   1.000
_cell.angle_alpha   90.00
_cell.angle_beta   90.00
_cell.angle_gamma   90.00
#
_symmetry.space_group_name_H-M   'P 1'
#
loop_
_entity.id
_entity.type
_entity.pdbx_description
1 polymer ?
#
loop_
_entity_poly.entity_id
_entity_poly.type
_entity_poly.pdbx_seq_one_letter_code
_entity_poly.pdbx_strand_id
1 'polypeptide(L)'
;MMFNFFKRNNNKATSRKKDLDREAIQKRGLELAEVTKKRDAAGFPQQAKSQEDLTAVMYVFTDQWDYAIMKIGIDVPLLDDGSLRPSLRKKGFLPLNDSIYIHINQVRSVDLEALQIEIVPELDRNMLRNLRGDDVIEKLQHCREEDSNIFDIDRACVDEIRAIIER
;
A
#
# COMPACT_ATOMS: atom_id res chain seq x y z
N MET A 1 0.78 -42.58 -12.66
CA MET A 1 -0.13 -41.44 -12.91
C MET A 1 0.67 -40.16 -12.76
N MET A 2 0.87 -39.42 -13.85
CA MET A 2 1.54 -38.13 -13.84
C MET A 2 0.53 -37.05 -13.42
N PHE A 3 0.78 -36.37 -12.31
CA PHE A 3 0.04 -35.17 -11.93
C PHE A 3 0.65 -33.96 -12.63
N ASN A 4 -0.03 -33.46 -13.66
CA ASN A 4 0.26 -32.15 -14.24
C ASN A 4 -0.27 -31.06 -13.30
N PHE A 5 0.55 -30.62 -12.34
CA PHE A 5 0.33 -29.38 -11.61
C PHE A 5 0.76 -28.20 -12.50
N PHE A 6 -0.12 -27.76 -13.40
CA PHE A 6 0.00 -26.41 -13.95
C PHE A 6 -0.39 -25.41 -12.86
N LYS A 7 0.58 -24.97 -12.05
CA LYS A 7 0.48 -23.69 -11.34
C LYS A 7 0.40 -22.60 -12.40
N ARG A 8 -0.81 -22.13 -12.68
CA ARG A 8 -1.02 -20.82 -13.32
C ARG A 8 -0.53 -19.76 -12.34
N ASN A 9 0.73 -19.34 -12.47
CA ASN A 9 1.12 -18.00 -12.06
C ASN A 9 0.44 -17.03 -13.02
N ASN A 10 -0.77 -16.60 -12.68
CA ASN A 10 -1.32 -15.38 -13.24
C ASN A 10 -0.66 -14.20 -12.50
N ASN A 11 0.62 -13.93 -12.79
CA ASN A 11 1.18 -12.58 -12.61
C ASN A 11 0.55 -11.68 -13.70
N LYS A 12 -0.77 -11.54 -13.67
CA LYS A 12 -1.42 -10.50 -14.45
C LYS A 12 -1.12 -9.21 -13.71
N ALA A 13 -0.16 -8.45 -14.23
CA ALA A 13 -0.13 -7.02 -14.01
C ALA A 13 -1.58 -6.52 -14.09
N THR A 14 -2.09 -5.95 -12.99
CA THR A 14 -3.44 -5.42 -12.92
C THR A 14 -3.65 -4.56 -14.16
N SER A 15 -4.63 -4.92 -14.99
CA SER A 15 -4.86 -4.26 -16.27
C SER A 15 -5.05 -2.77 -16.03
N ARG A 16 -4.43 -1.94 -16.87
CA ARG A 16 -4.61 -0.47 -16.86
C ARG A 16 -6.10 -0.15 -16.70
N LYS A 17 -6.43 0.60 -15.65
CA LYS A 17 -7.81 0.99 -15.34
C LYS A 17 -8.30 1.87 -16.49
N LYS A 18 -9.24 1.34 -17.29
CA LYS A 18 -9.62 1.90 -18.59
C LYS A 18 -10.33 3.26 -18.49
N ASP A 19 -10.84 3.61 -17.31
CA ASP A 19 -11.72 4.76 -17.11
C ASP A 19 -11.19 5.75 -16.05
N LEU A 20 -9.89 5.70 -15.71
CA LEU A 20 -9.28 6.68 -14.80
C LEU A 20 -8.58 7.79 -15.59
N ASP A 21 -9.14 8.99 -15.51
CA ASP A 21 -8.52 10.22 -15.97
C ASP A 21 -8.23 11.18 -14.80
N ARG A 22 -7.72 12.38 -15.11
CA ARG A 22 -7.40 13.38 -14.10
C ARG A 22 -8.65 13.88 -13.36
N GLU A 23 -9.78 13.96 -14.04
CA GLU A 23 -11.03 14.45 -13.46
C GLU A 23 -11.58 13.44 -12.45
N ALA A 24 -11.56 12.15 -12.80
CA ALA A 24 -11.93 11.06 -11.90
C ALA A 24 -11.07 11.05 -10.63
N ILE A 25 -9.74 11.21 -10.78
CA ILE A 25 -8.82 11.27 -9.63
C ILE A 25 -9.09 12.50 -8.76
N GLN A 26 -9.34 13.66 -9.36
CA GLN A 26 -9.69 14.87 -8.63
C GLN A 26 -10.99 14.68 -7.85
N LYS A 27 -12.02 14.09 -8.49
CA LYS A 27 -13.28 13.78 -7.84
C LYS A 27 -13.09 12.82 -6.66
N ARG A 28 -12.30 11.77 -6.83
CA ARG A 28 -11.96 10.84 -5.73
C ARG A 28 -11.24 11.56 -4.59
N GLY A 29 -10.30 12.46 -4.91
CA GLY A 29 -9.62 13.30 -3.93
C GLY A 29 -10.59 14.17 -3.12
N LEU A 30 -11.60 14.75 -3.78
CA LEU A 30 -12.65 15.54 -3.14
C LEU A 30 -13.54 14.68 -2.23
N GLU A 31 -13.94 13.49 -2.69
CA GLU A 31 -14.71 12.54 -1.87
C GLU A 31 -14.00 12.19 -0.56
N LEU A 32 -12.71 11.87 -0.63
CA LEU A 32 -11.89 11.56 0.54
C LEU A 32 -11.67 12.80 1.42
N ALA A 33 -11.55 13.99 0.84
CA ALA A 33 -11.47 15.24 1.60
C ALA A 33 -12.77 15.52 2.39
N GLU A 34 -13.93 15.18 1.85
CA GLU A 34 -15.20 15.28 2.59
C GLU A 34 -15.26 14.30 3.77
N VAL A 35 -14.67 13.10 3.65
CA VAL A 35 -14.52 12.18 4.80
C VAL A 35 -13.66 12.82 5.89
N THR A 36 -12.52 13.43 5.51
CA THR A 36 -11.65 14.14 6.45
C THR A 36 -12.39 15.28 7.16
N LYS A 37 -13.14 16.11 6.44
CA LYS A 37 -13.94 17.20 7.02
C LYS A 37 -14.97 16.71 8.03
N LYS A 38 -15.69 15.63 7.70
CA LYS A 38 -16.68 15.02 8.61
C LYS A 38 -16.03 14.48 9.88
N ARG A 39 -14.86 13.85 9.77
CA ARG A 39 -14.09 13.35 10.92
C ARG A 39 -13.58 14.49 11.80
N ASP A 40 -13.09 15.57 11.19
CA ASP A 40 -12.65 16.77 11.89
C ASP A 40 -13.80 17.41 12.70
N ALA A 41 -14.96 17.60 12.07
CA ALA A 41 -16.17 18.08 12.74
C ALA A 41 -16.65 17.16 13.88
N ALA A 42 -16.34 15.86 13.82
CA ALA A 42 -16.63 14.87 14.86
C ALA A 42 -15.55 14.81 15.96
N GLY A 43 -14.53 15.67 15.94
CA GLY A 43 -13.47 15.72 16.95
C GLY A 43 -12.31 14.76 16.70
N PHE A 44 -12.18 14.22 15.49
CA PHE A 44 -11.07 13.35 15.07
C PHE A 44 -10.22 14.03 13.98
N PRO A 45 -9.49 15.10 14.33
CA PRO A 45 -8.70 15.86 13.35
C PRO A 45 -7.59 15.00 12.76
N GLN A 46 -7.40 15.13 11.45
CA GLN A 46 -6.30 14.52 10.69
C GLN A 46 -5.35 15.63 10.25
N GLN A 47 -4.38 15.96 11.10
CA GLN A 47 -3.45 17.08 10.86
C GLN A 47 -2.02 16.57 10.75
N ALA A 48 -1.34 16.97 9.67
CA ALA A 48 0.10 16.84 9.56
C ALA A 48 0.77 17.85 10.50
N LYS A 49 1.74 17.39 11.27
CA LYS A 49 2.57 18.21 12.17
C LYS A 49 3.90 18.61 11.52
N SER A 50 4.29 17.92 10.45
CA SER A 50 5.56 18.15 9.77
C SER A 50 5.44 17.93 8.25
N GLN A 51 6.49 18.26 7.50
CA GLN A 51 6.58 17.86 6.10
C GLN A 51 6.82 16.35 5.94
N GLU A 52 7.51 15.74 6.91
CA GLU A 52 7.80 14.30 6.92
C GLU A 52 6.51 13.47 6.96
N ASP A 53 5.52 13.96 7.69
CA ASP A 53 4.17 13.41 7.77
C ASP A 53 3.50 13.25 6.40
N LEU A 54 3.81 14.14 5.46
CA LEU A 54 3.27 14.17 4.10
C LEU A 54 4.13 13.37 3.10
N THR A 55 5.09 12.59 3.59
CA THR A 55 5.90 11.72 2.74
C THR A 55 5.14 10.44 2.44
N ALA A 56 5.10 10.05 1.15
CA ALA A 56 4.54 8.77 0.74
C ALA A 56 5.44 7.63 1.25
N VAL A 57 4.88 6.70 2.00
CA VAL A 57 5.61 5.59 2.60
C VAL A 57 5.08 4.22 2.21
N MET A 58 3.89 4.16 1.63
CA MET A 58 3.34 2.92 1.09
C MET A 58 2.53 3.23 -0.16
N TYR A 59 2.55 2.32 -1.13
CA TYR A 59 1.71 2.37 -2.32
C TYR A 59 0.82 1.14 -2.36
N VAL A 60 -0.47 1.35 -2.59
CA VAL A 60 -1.46 0.27 -2.63
C VAL A 60 -2.26 0.38 -3.92
N PHE A 61 -2.20 -0.67 -4.72
CA PHE A 61 -2.90 -0.81 -5.98
C PHE A 61 -4.11 -1.70 -5.79
N THR A 62 -5.31 -1.12 -5.81
CA THR A 62 -6.57 -1.86 -5.67
C THR A 62 -7.21 -2.07 -7.04
N ASP A 63 -8.35 -2.77 -7.10
CA ASP A 63 -9.09 -2.94 -8.34
C ASP A 63 -9.76 -1.63 -8.80
N GLN A 64 -10.11 -0.73 -7.87
CA GLN A 64 -10.82 0.52 -8.16
C GLN A 64 -9.87 1.71 -8.26
N TRP A 65 -9.11 1.98 -7.20
CA TRP A 65 -8.20 3.13 -7.10
C TRP A 65 -6.80 2.74 -6.65
N ASP A 66 -5.82 3.46 -7.14
CA ASP A 66 -4.44 3.31 -6.65
C ASP A 66 -4.18 4.44 -5.67
N TYR A 67 -3.43 4.15 -4.61
CA TYR A 67 -3.19 5.09 -3.53
C TYR A 67 -1.72 5.17 -3.17
N ALA A 68 -1.29 6.39 -2.85
CA ALA A 68 -0.11 6.63 -2.03
C ALA A 68 -0.59 6.88 -0.61
N ILE A 69 -0.04 6.14 0.35
CA ILE A 69 -0.30 6.34 1.77
C ILE A 69 0.85 7.15 2.34
N MET A 70 0.49 8.30 2.91
CA MET A 70 1.41 9.20 3.59
C MET A 70 1.79 8.64 4.97
N LYS A 71 2.91 9.07 5.55
CA LYS A 71 3.38 8.62 6.88
C LYS A 71 2.32 8.81 7.99
N ILE A 72 1.48 9.83 7.87
CA ILE A 72 0.33 10.06 8.74
C ILE A 72 -0.88 9.15 8.46
N GLY A 73 -0.77 8.15 7.60
CA GLY A 73 -1.85 7.20 7.30
C GLY A 73 -2.97 7.79 6.44
N ILE A 74 -2.70 8.86 5.69
CA ILE A 74 -3.66 9.45 4.75
C ILE A 74 -3.44 8.86 3.36
N ASP A 75 -4.50 8.30 2.78
CA ASP A 75 -4.56 7.72 1.44
C ASP A 75 -4.83 8.79 0.37
N VAL A 76 -3.89 9.02 -0.54
CA VAL A 76 -4.04 9.97 -1.66
C VAL A 76 -4.20 9.19 -2.96
N PRO A 77 -5.32 9.37 -3.69
CA PRO A 77 -5.55 8.66 -4.94
C PRO A 77 -4.54 9.12 -6.00
N LEU A 78 -4.05 8.18 -6.80
CA LEU A 78 -3.08 8.44 -7.85
C LEU A 78 -3.47 7.77 -9.17
N LEU A 79 -2.90 8.30 -10.25
CA LEU A 79 -3.01 7.73 -11.59
C LEU A 79 -1.70 7.01 -11.90
N ASP A 80 -1.70 5.68 -11.85
CA ASP A 80 -0.57 4.87 -12.34
C ASP A 80 -0.77 4.55 -13.82
N ASP A 81 0.07 5.11 -14.68
CA ASP A 81 0.12 4.79 -16.10
C ASP A 81 0.94 3.53 -16.41
N GLY A 82 1.41 2.84 -15.37
CA GLY A 82 2.28 1.67 -15.43
C GLY A 82 3.76 1.99 -15.21
N SER A 83 4.14 3.27 -15.13
CA SER A 83 5.53 3.69 -14.91
C SER A 83 5.93 3.75 -13.42
N LEU A 84 4.95 3.79 -12.50
CA LEU A 84 5.23 4.00 -11.09
C LEU A 84 5.92 2.77 -10.49
N ARG A 85 5.33 1.58 -10.66
CA ARG A 85 5.79 0.33 -9.99
C ARG A 85 7.26 -0.01 -10.27
N PRO A 86 7.77 0.06 -11.52
CA PRO A 86 9.20 -0.15 -11.78
C PRO A 86 10.10 0.88 -11.07
N SER A 87 9.61 2.10 -10.86
CA SER A 87 10.36 3.16 -10.21
C SER A 87 10.42 3.02 -8.69
N LEU A 88 9.40 2.42 -8.06
CA LEU A 88 9.31 2.25 -6.60
C LEU A 88 10.51 1.44 -6.06
N ARG A 89 10.89 0.39 -6.78
CA ARG A 89 12.03 -0.48 -6.44
C ARG A 89 13.34 0.29 -6.32
N LYS A 90 13.55 1.27 -7.20
CA LYS A 90 14.74 2.13 -7.22
C LYS A 90 14.73 3.17 -6.09
N LYS A 91 13.58 3.38 -5.46
CA LYS A 91 13.35 4.37 -4.40
C LYS A 91 13.25 3.73 -3.01
N GLY A 92 13.71 2.49 -2.85
CA GLY A 92 13.73 1.83 -1.54
C GLY A 92 12.37 1.30 -1.08
N PHE A 93 11.43 1.06 -2.01
CA PHE A 93 10.17 0.37 -1.69
C PHE A 93 10.30 -1.13 -1.92
N LEU A 94 9.94 -1.90 -0.90
CA LEU A 94 9.85 -3.35 -0.91
C LEU A 94 8.48 -3.79 -1.43
N PRO A 95 8.39 -4.65 -2.45
CA PRO A 95 7.13 -5.26 -2.83
C PRO A 95 6.73 -6.33 -1.83
N LEU A 96 5.57 -6.19 -1.18
CA LEU A 96 5.00 -7.29 -0.38
C LEU A 96 4.26 -8.27 -1.29
N ASN A 97 3.61 -7.75 -2.33
CA ASN A 97 3.01 -8.49 -3.43
C ASN A 97 2.90 -7.56 -4.66
N ASP A 98 2.24 -8.01 -5.72
CA ASP A 98 2.05 -7.23 -6.96
C ASP A 98 1.25 -5.92 -6.76
N SER A 99 0.61 -5.74 -5.60
CA SER A 99 -0.31 -4.65 -5.28
C SER A 99 0.11 -3.77 -4.10
N ILE A 100 1.06 -4.18 -3.27
CA ILE A 100 1.44 -3.44 -2.05
C ILE A 100 2.95 -3.26 -2.02
N TYR A 101 3.38 -2.03 -1.86
CA TYR A 101 4.78 -1.65 -1.76
C TYR A 101 4.99 -0.76 -0.54
N ILE A 102 5.96 -1.07 0.30
CA ILE A 102 6.27 -0.30 1.52
C ILE A 102 7.70 0.21 1.48
N HIS A 103 7.92 1.46 1.87
CA HIS A 103 9.25 2.04 1.95
C HIS A 103 10.05 1.37 3.09
N ILE A 104 11.30 1.00 2.83
CA ILE A 104 12.17 0.26 3.77
C ILE A 104 12.32 0.96 5.13
N ASN A 105 12.34 2.30 5.17
CA ASN A 105 12.40 3.06 6.43
C ASN A 105 11.17 2.91 7.33
N GLN A 106 10.07 2.33 6.85
CA GLN A 106 8.89 2.02 7.66
C GLN A 106 8.81 0.56 8.06
N VAL A 107 9.84 -0.22 7.77
CA VAL A 107 9.97 -1.62 8.12
C VAL A 107 10.77 -1.74 9.40
N ARG A 108 10.20 -2.44 10.39
CA ARG A 108 10.85 -2.71 11.67
C ARG A 108 11.63 -4.02 11.64
N SER A 109 11.05 -5.07 11.06
CA SER A 109 11.68 -6.38 10.92
C SER A 109 11.16 -7.10 9.68
N VAL A 110 11.95 -8.01 9.13
CA VAL A 110 11.62 -8.83 7.96
C VAL A 110 11.96 -10.27 8.29
N ASP A 111 11.00 -11.16 8.14
CA ASP A 111 11.19 -12.60 8.22
C ASP A 111 10.83 -13.23 6.87
N LEU A 112 11.85 -13.52 6.06
CA LEU A 112 11.67 -14.12 4.74
C LEU A 112 11.38 -15.62 4.79
N GLU A 113 11.61 -16.29 5.92
CA GLU A 113 11.24 -17.70 6.09
C GLU A 113 9.76 -17.83 6.43
N ALA A 114 9.28 -16.99 7.36
CA ALA A 114 7.86 -16.88 7.70
C ALA A 114 7.05 -16.16 6.62
N LEU A 115 7.70 -15.48 5.67
CA LEU A 115 7.09 -14.63 4.64
C LEU A 115 6.31 -13.45 5.24
N GLN A 116 6.93 -12.74 6.18
CA GLN A 116 6.29 -11.68 6.93
C GLN A 116 7.17 -10.44 7.04
N ILE A 117 6.53 -9.28 7.12
CA ILE A 117 7.16 -8.01 7.42
C ILE A 117 6.44 -7.33 8.57
N GLU A 118 7.19 -6.84 9.55
CA GLU A 118 6.64 -6.00 10.61
C GLU A 118 6.88 -4.53 10.24
N ILE A 119 5.81 -3.74 10.22
CA ILE A 119 5.92 -2.30 9.96
C ILE A 119 6.07 -1.51 11.26
N VAL A 120 6.57 -0.29 11.17
CA VAL A 120 6.66 0.62 12.33
C VAL A 120 5.26 0.78 12.96
N PRO A 121 5.08 0.47 14.27
CA PRO A 121 3.76 0.51 14.91
C PRO A 121 3.05 1.87 14.85
N GLU A 122 3.82 2.96 14.74
CA GLU A 122 3.25 4.30 14.56
C GLU A 122 2.56 4.45 13.20
N LEU A 123 3.16 3.94 12.13
CA LEU A 123 2.54 3.95 10.80
C LEU A 123 1.24 3.14 10.81
N ASP A 124 1.27 1.97 11.43
CA ASP A 124 0.08 1.12 11.54
C ASP A 124 -1.09 1.84 12.26
N ARG A 125 -0.81 2.40 13.45
CA ARG A 125 -1.81 3.20 14.19
C ARG A 125 -2.33 4.39 13.38
N ASN A 126 -1.44 5.05 12.64
CA ASN A 126 -1.83 6.16 11.78
C ASN A 126 -2.76 5.68 10.66
N MET A 127 -2.46 4.56 9.99
CA MET A 127 -3.31 3.99 8.95
C MET A 127 -4.69 3.57 9.48
N LEU A 128 -4.72 2.83 10.60
CA LEU A 128 -5.97 2.40 11.26
C LEU A 128 -6.86 3.60 11.62
N ARG A 129 -6.26 4.70 12.03
CA ARG A 129 -6.98 5.93 12.39
C ARG A 129 -7.41 6.74 11.17
N ASN A 130 -6.55 6.82 10.16
CA ASN A 130 -6.63 7.91 9.18
C ASN A 130 -7.04 7.52 7.77
N LEU A 131 -6.92 6.24 7.36
CA LEU A 131 -7.34 5.81 6.03
C LEU A 131 -8.84 6.07 5.80
N ARG A 132 -9.18 6.39 4.54
CA ARG A 132 -10.53 6.86 4.16
C ARG A 132 -11.17 6.00 3.09
N GLY A 133 -10.41 5.52 2.11
CA GLY A 133 -10.93 4.64 1.07
C GLY A 133 -11.19 3.23 1.59
N ASP A 134 -12.44 2.77 1.51
CA ASP A 134 -12.81 1.41 1.93
C ASP A 134 -12.05 0.33 1.15
N ASP A 135 -11.78 0.56 -0.14
CA ASP A 135 -11.05 -0.35 -1.02
C ASP A 135 -9.58 -0.54 -0.61
N VAL A 136 -8.90 0.53 -0.20
CA VAL A 136 -7.53 0.43 0.32
C VAL A 136 -7.51 -0.21 1.71
N ILE A 137 -8.49 0.10 2.56
CA ILE A 137 -8.64 -0.51 3.89
C ILE A 137 -8.82 -2.03 3.75
N GLU A 138 -9.77 -2.48 2.94
CA GLU A 138 -10.05 -3.90 2.71
C GLU A 138 -8.81 -4.63 2.16
N LYS A 139 -8.12 -4.04 1.18
CA LYS A 139 -6.90 -4.61 0.60
C LYS A 139 -5.80 -4.80 1.64
N LEU A 140 -5.55 -3.80 2.49
CA LEU A 140 -4.54 -3.89 3.54
C LEU A 140 -4.94 -4.91 4.61
N GLN A 141 -6.22 -4.95 4.98
CA GLN A 141 -6.72 -5.89 5.99
C GLN A 141 -6.65 -7.35 5.54
N HIS A 142 -6.73 -7.61 4.23
CA HIS A 142 -6.56 -8.95 3.70
C HIS A 142 -5.10 -9.44 3.69
N CYS A 143 -4.14 -8.50 3.69
CA CYS A 143 -2.72 -8.80 3.61
C CYS A 143 -2.00 -8.77 4.95
N ARG A 144 -2.72 -8.56 6.05
CA ARG A 144 -2.15 -8.48 7.39
C ARG A 144 -2.51 -9.71 8.22
N GLU A 145 -1.64 -10.04 9.15
CA GLU A 145 -1.92 -11.08 10.14
C GLU A 145 -2.87 -10.50 11.20
N GLU A 146 -4.13 -10.94 11.19
CA GLU A 146 -5.18 -10.52 12.13
C GLU A 146 -5.26 -8.99 12.28
N ASP A 147 -5.31 -8.46 13.52
CA ASP A 147 -5.26 -7.03 13.81
C ASP A 147 -3.85 -6.59 14.27
N SER A 148 -2.80 -7.08 13.61
CA SER A 148 -1.40 -6.77 13.93
C SER A 148 -0.73 -5.85 12.91
N ASN A 149 0.43 -5.28 13.26
CA ASN A 149 1.29 -4.51 12.36
C ASN A 149 2.17 -5.40 11.45
N ILE A 150 1.82 -6.68 11.29
CA ILE A 150 2.53 -7.66 10.48
C ILE A 150 1.77 -7.88 9.17
N PHE A 151 2.49 -7.82 8.05
CA PHE A 151 1.96 -8.04 6.71
C PHE A 151 2.61 -9.26 6.07
N ASP A 152 1.80 -10.02 5.34
CA ASP A 152 2.25 -11.16 4.57
C ASP A 152 3.01 -10.73 3.31
N ILE A 153 4.06 -11.47 3.01
CA ILE A 153 4.87 -11.36 1.81
C ILE A 153 4.47 -12.49 0.85
N ASP A 154 4.14 -12.14 -0.38
CA ASP A 154 4.01 -13.13 -1.45
C ASP A 154 5.38 -13.75 -1.72
N ARG A 155 5.42 -15.09 -1.77
CA ARG A 155 6.65 -15.85 -2.00
C ARG A 155 7.39 -15.41 -3.26
N ALA A 156 6.66 -14.95 -4.28
CA ALA A 156 7.24 -14.43 -5.51
C ALA A 156 8.09 -13.16 -5.32
N CYS A 157 7.91 -12.43 -4.21
CA CYS A 157 8.63 -11.19 -3.90
C CYS A 157 9.89 -11.41 -3.04
N VAL A 158 10.08 -12.60 -2.46
CA VAL A 158 11.16 -12.88 -1.48
C VAL A 158 12.55 -12.56 -2.02
N ASP A 159 12.88 -13.04 -3.22
CA ASP A 159 14.21 -12.81 -3.80
C ASP A 159 14.45 -11.32 -4.10
N GLU A 160 13.39 -10.60 -4.47
CA GLU A 160 13.46 -9.16 -4.71
C GLU A 160 13.66 -8.38 -3.41
N ILE A 161 12.91 -8.71 -2.36
CA ILE A 161 13.08 -8.11 -1.03
C ILE A 161 14.49 -8.37 -0.51
N ARG A 162 14.97 -9.62 -0.60
CA ARG A 162 16.33 -10.00 -0.19
C ARG A 162 17.38 -9.14 -0.87
N ALA A 163 17.28 -8.99 -2.20
CA ALA A 163 18.22 -8.19 -2.98
C ALA A 163 18.21 -6.69 -2.64
N ILE A 164 17.12 -6.15 -2.07
CA ILE A 164 17.05 -4.75 -1.62
C ILE A 164 17.64 -4.59 -0.22
N ILE A 165 17.39 -5.54 0.69
CA ILE A 165 17.84 -5.46 2.09
C ILE A 165 19.34 -5.77 2.22
N GLU A 166 19.89 -6.65 1.39
CA GLU A 166 21.31 -7.04 1.43
C GLU A 166 22.25 -6.04 0.73
N ARG A 167 21.72 -4.96 0.17
CA ARG A 167 22.49 -3.88 -0.48
C ARG A 167 22.94 -2.81 0.50
#